data_AF-A0A4R3NI16-F1
#
_entry.id   AF-A0A4R3NI16-F1
#
_cell.length_a   1.000
_cell.length_b   1.000
_cell.length_c   1.000
_cell.angle_alpha   90.00
_cell.angle_beta   90.00
_cell.angle_gamma   90.00
#
_symmetry.space_group_name_H-M   'P 1'
#
loop_
_entity.id
_entity.type
_entity.pdbx_description
1 polymer ?
#
loop_
_entity_poly.entity_id
_entity_poly.type
_entity_poly.pdbx_seq_one_letter_code
_entity_poly.pdbx_strand_id
1 'polypeptide(L)'
;MYAEKSICIPEEFRAKKIFGFISLVNQFKSEIILTNEKMHLNGKSILGTVTFFLNMKTGGDLKICGKGEDAEKAVEILSQFLLSPRAPELDYWQEETMLEMMKASLSVPPKHIRTIAKPYFNINRGG
;
A
#
# COMPACT_ATOMS: atom_id res chain seq x y z
N MET A 1 11.91 4.19 17.18
CA MET A 1 10.86 3.49 17.94
C MET A 1 10.34 2.33 17.10
N TYR A 2 9.68 1.34 17.71
CA TYR A 2 9.17 0.14 17.04
C TYR A 2 7.72 -0.07 17.47
N ALA A 3 6.85 -0.40 16.51
CA ALA A 3 5.46 -0.74 16.78
C ALA A 3 5.01 -1.86 15.83
N GLU A 4 4.08 -2.69 16.28
CA GLU A 4 3.46 -3.71 15.44
C GLU A 4 1.99 -3.92 15.81
N LYS A 5 1.20 -4.33 14.82
CA LYS A 5 -0.21 -4.67 15.01
C LYS A 5 -0.64 -5.75 14.02
N SER A 6 -1.32 -6.76 14.52
CA SER A 6 -1.96 -7.79 13.69
C SER A 6 -3.45 -7.49 13.55
N ILE A 7 -3.97 -7.60 12.32
CA ILE A 7 -5.38 -7.41 12.01
C ILE A 7 -5.88 -8.56 11.14
N CYS A 8 -7.16 -8.91 11.33
CA CYS A 8 -7.88 -9.82 10.45
C CYS A 8 -8.57 -8.99 9.36
N ILE A 9 -8.40 -9.36 8.10
CA ILE A 9 -8.92 -8.60 6.97
C ILE A 9 -10.43 -8.80 6.84
N PRO A 10 -11.26 -7.74 6.98
CA PRO A 10 -12.72 -7.89 7.02
C PRO A 10 -13.35 -8.14 5.64
N GLU A 11 -12.71 -7.69 4.57
CA GLU A 11 -13.18 -7.83 3.19
C GLU A 11 -12.03 -7.74 2.18
N GLU A 12 -12.27 -8.19 0.95
CA GLU A 12 -11.29 -8.06 -0.14
C GLU A 12 -11.05 -6.59 -0.52
N PHE A 13 -9.79 -6.24 -0.74
CA PHE A 13 -9.41 -4.87 -1.07
C PHE A 13 -9.60 -4.56 -2.55
N ARG A 14 -10.54 -3.66 -2.84
CA ARG A 14 -10.69 -3.06 -4.18
C ARG A 14 -9.55 -2.09 -4.46
N ALA A 15 -9.30 -1.85 -5.76
CA ALA A 15 -8.27 -0.94 -6.25
C ALA A 15 -8.20 0.37 -5.46
N LYS A 16 -9.31 1.11 -5.33
CA LYS A 16 -9.34 2.39 -4.60
C LYS A 16 -8.78 2.31 -3.18
N LYS A 17 -9.06 1.22 -2.46
CA LYS A 17 -8.57 1.01 -1.09
C LYS A 17 -7.06 0.74 -1.05
N ILE A 18 -6.57 -0.08 -1.99
CA ILE A 18 -5.14 -0.38 -2.15
C ILE A 18 -4.35 0.90 -2.44
N PHE A 19 -4.83 1.72 -3.38
CA PHE A 19 -4.18 2.97 -3.73
C PHE A 19 -4.26 4.00 -2.61
N GLY A 20 -5.41 4.09 -1.93
CA GLY A 20 -5.54 4.89 -0.71
C GLY A 20 -4.52 4.52 0.36
N PHE A 21 -4.31 3.21 0.56
CA PHE A 21 -3.28 2.73 1.49
C PHE A 21 -1.88 3.16 1.05
N ILE A 22 -1.55 3.01 -0.24
CA ILE A 22 -0.24 3.38 -0.80
C ILE A 22 0.00 4.89 -0.65
N SER A 23 -1.00 5.72 -0.91
CA SER A 23 -0.89 7.17 -0.72
C SER A 23 -0.67 7.51 0.75
N LEU A 24 -1.35 6.82 1.67
CA LEU A 24 -1.27 7.05 3.11
C LEU A 24 0.07 6.58 3.71
N VAL A 25 0.51 5.36 3.40
CA VAL A 25 1.75 4.76 3.94
C VAL A 25 3.01 5.55 3.56
N ASN A 26 2.99 6.23 2.42
CA ASN A 26 4.10 7.08 1.96
C ASN A 26 4.20 8.43 2.68
N GLN A 27 3.20 8.82 3.49
CA GLN A 27 3.25 10.06 4.28
C GLN A 27 4.09 9.91 5.56
N PHE A 28 4.31 8.68 6.02
CA PHE A 28 5.09 8.41 7.24
C PHE A 28 6.59 8.35 6.94
N LYS A 29 7.42 8.78 7.89
CA LYS A 29 8.88 8.68 7.78
C LYS A 29 9.38 7.26 8.09
N SER A 30 8.71 6.55 8.99
CA SER A 30 9.07 5.19 9.40
C SER A 30 9.13 4.19 8.25
N GLU A 31 9.99 3.20 8.39
CA GLU A 31 9.92 1.99 7.59
C GLU A 31 8.65 1.22 7.98
N ILE A 32 7.87 0.82 6.99
CA ILE A 32 6.64 0.04 7.18
C ILE A 32 6.81 -1.29 6.48
N ILE A 33 6.60 -2.37 7.21
CA ILE A 33 6.68 -3.74 6.73
C ILE A 33 5.31 -4.41 6.85
N LEU A 34 4.87 -5.06 5.78
CA LEU A 34 3.64 -5.84 5.71
C LEU A 34 3.98 -7.33 5.64
N THR A 35 3.32 -8.13 6.47
CA THR A 35 3.52 -9.57 6.52
C THR A 35 2.18 -10.31 6.55
N ASN A 36 2.05 -11.36 5.75
CA ASN A 36 1.03 -12.39 5.88
C ASN A 36 1.71 -13.77 5.80
N GLU A 37 0.94 -14.86 5.73
CA GLU A 37 1.48 -16.22 5.66
C GLU A 37 2.45 -16.45 4.49
N LYS A 38 2.32 -15.70 3.39
CA LYS A 38 3.03 -15.95 2.12
C LYS A 38 4.08 -14.90 1.78
N MET A 39 3.91 -13.68 2.26
CA MET A 39 4.64 -12.51 1.77
C MET A 39 5.12 -11.65 2.92
N HIS A 40 6.33 -11.10 2.76
CA HIS A 40 6.95 -10.13 3.64
C HIS A 40 7.60 -9.05 2.78
N LEU A 41 7.17 -7.80 2.93
CA LEU A 41 7.61 -6.71 2.05
C LEU A 41 7.54 -5.34 2.70
N ASN A 42 8.27 -4.39 2.10
CA ASN A 42 8.17 -2.98 2.42
C ASN A 42 6.84 -2.39 1.92
N GLY A 43 5.98 -1.96 2.84
CA GLY A 43 4.64 -1.44 2.57
C GLY A 43 4.61 -0.12 1.80
N LYS A 44 5.76 0.55 1.60
CA LYS A 44 5.89 1.71 0.71
C LYS A 44 6.17 1.33 -0.75
N SER A 45 6.47 0.06 -1.03
CA SER A 45 6.62 -0.44 -2.40
C SER A 45 5.24 -0.53 -3.05
N ILE A 46 4.95 0.35 -4.01
CA ILE A 46 3.68 0.35 -4.75
C ILE A 46 3.36 -1.04 -5.30
N LEU A 47 4.25 -1.61 -6.12
CA LEU A 47 4.05 -2.92 -6.72
C LEU A 47 3.89 -4.00 -5.67
N GLY A 48 4.79 -4.05 -4.67
CA GLY A 48 4.75 -5.06 -3.62
C GLY A 48 3.42 -5.03 -2.89
N THR A 49 2.93 -3.83 -2.60
CA THR A 49 1.68 -3.58 -1.90
C THR A 49 0.46 -3.94 -2.74
N VAL A 50 0.44 -3.59 -4.03
CA VAL A 50 -0.62 -4.01 -4.96
C VAL A 50 -0.68 -5.54 -5.04
N THR A 51 0.45 -6.19 -5.32
CA THR A 51 0.51 -7.66 -5.39
C THR A 51 0.10 -8.30 -4.07
N PHE A 52 0.53 -7.76 -2.94
CA PHE A 52 0.19 -8.27 -1.62
C PHE A 52 -1.31 -8.23 -1.34
N PHE A 53 -1.95 -7.08 -1.58
CA PHE A 53 -3.38 -6.93 -1.32
C PHE A 53 -4.25 -7.67 -2.33
N LEU A 54 -3.84 -7.81 -3.59
CA LEU A 54 -4.55 -8.63 -4.58
C LEU A 54 -4.52 -10.13 -4.24
N ASN A 55 -3.54 -10.58 -3.47
CA ASN A 55 -3.45 -11.97 -3.01
C ASN A 55 -4.06 -12.19 -1.61
N MET A 56 -4.58 -11.12 -0.99
CA MET A 56 -5.19 -11.18 0.33
C MET A 56 -6.63 -11.68 0.23
N LYS A 57 -7.03 -12.55 1.15
CA LYS A 57 -8.40 -13.07 1.24
C LYS A 57 -9.10 -12.50 2.46
N THR A 58 -10.42 -12.38 2.38
CA THR A 58 -11.28 -12.13 3.55
C THR A 58 -10.97 -13.13 4.66
N GLY A 59 -10.83 -12.64 5.88
CA GLY A 59 -10.44 -13.44 7.05
C GLY A 59 -8.95 -13.70 7.19
N GLY A 60 -8.11 -13.29 6.22
CA GLY A 60 -6.67 -13.46 6.28
C GLY A 60 -6.00 -12.57 7.34
N ASP A 61 -4.91 -13.05 7.92
CA ASP A 61 -4.13 -12.30 8.91
C ASP A 61 -3.07 -11.41 8.24
N LEU A 62 -3.06 -10.13 8.63
CA LEU A 62 -2.08 -9.14 8.23
C LEU A 62 -1.37 -8.59 9.46
N LYS A 63 -0.04 -8.69 9.49
CA LYS A 63 0.82 -7.99 10.45
C LYS A 63 1.45 -6.75 9.81
N ILE A 64 1.31 -5.62 10.47
CA ILE A 64 1.91 -4.33 10.09
C ILE A 64 2.97 -4.01 11.13
N CYS A 65 4.22 -3.82 10.70
CA CYS A 65 5.32 -3.39 11.57
C CYS A 65 5.85 -2.03 11.13
N GLY A 66 6.05 -1.13 12.08
CA GLY A 66 6.65 0.18 11.88
C GLY A 66 7.97 0.31 12.63
N LYS A 67 8.98 0.89 11.98
CA LYS A 67 10.27 1.23 12.59
C LYS A 67 10.68 2.64 12.23
N GLY A 68 10.78 3.51 13.23
CA GLY A 68 11.11 4.92 13.05
C GLY A 68 10.52 5.80 14.15
N GLU A 69 10.51 7.11 13.94
CA GLU A 69 10.04 8.11 14.92
C GLU A 69 8.51 8.17 15.00
N ASP A 70 7.83 7.96 13.87
CA ASP A 70 6.36 7.98 13.76
C ASP A 70 5.75 6.58 13.66
N ALA A 71 6.48 5.54 14.09
CA ALA A 71 6.11 4.14 13.92
C ALA A 71 4.77 3.77 14.57
N GLU A 72 4.56 4.17 15.83
CA GLU A 72 3.31 3.89 16.55
C GLU A 72 2.10 4.52 15.85
N LYS A 73 2.23 5.81 15.50
CA LYS A 73 1.19 6.55 14.79
C LYS A 73 0.92 5.94 13.42
N ALA A 74 1.97 5.56 12.68
CA ALA A 74 1.84 4.94 11.37
C ALA A 74 1.09 3.61 11.44
N VAL A 75 1.50 2.72 12.33
CA VAL A 75 0.86 1.41 12.51
C VAL A 75 -0.62 1.58 12.88
N GLU A 76 -0.94 2.46 13.83
CA GLU A 76 -2.32 2.67 14.26
C GLU A 76 -3.20 3.22 13.13
N ILE A 77 -2.77 4.28 12.45
CA ILE A 77 -3.53 4.90 11.36
C ILE A 77 -3.71 3.93 10.18
N LEU A 78 -2.66 3.19 9.81
CA LEU A 78 -2.72 2.24 8.70
C LEU A 78 -3.65 1.06 9.02
N SER A 79 -3.60 0.52 10.26
CA SER A 79 -4.54 -0.51 10.70
C SER A 79 -5.99 -0.01 10.67
N GLN A 80 -6.25 1.19 11.18
CA GLN A 80 -7.59 1.79 11.16
C GLN A 80 -8.08 2.02 9.73
N PHE A 81 -7.21 2.49 8.83
CA PHE A 81 -7.55 2.67 7.43
C PHE A 81 -7.98 1.35 6.79
N LEU A 82 -7.25 0.27 7.01
CA LEU A 82 -7.54 -1.05 6.42
C LEU A 82 -8.79 -1.71 7.03
N LEU A 83 -9.10 -1.45 8.30
CA LEU A 83 -10.31 -1.96 8.95
C LEU A 83 -11.57 -1.14 8.64
N SER A 84 -11.41 0.08 8.13
CA SER A 84 -12.55 0.91 7.74
C SER A 84 -13.17 0.41 6.42
N PRO A 85 -14.50 0.24 6.33
CA PRO A 85 -15.17 -0.19 5.10
C PRO A 85 -15.19 0.92 4.02
N ARG A 86 -14.85 2.16 4.38
CA ARG A 86 -14.90 3.29 3.44
C ARG A 86 -13.65 3.34 2.57
N ALA A 87 -13.82 3.19 1.26
CA ALA A 87 -12.78 3.54 0.31
C ALA A 87 -12.61 5.07 0.27
N PRO A 88 -11.39 5.60 0.16
CA PRO A 88 -11.20 7.03 -0.03
C PRO A 88 -11.77 7.46 -1.39
N GLU A 89 -12.26 8.70 -1.45
CA GLU A 89 -12.51 9.36 -2.72
C GLU A 89 -11.17 9.63 -3.40
N LEU A 90 -11.08 9.27 -4.69
CA LEU A 90 -9.90 9.50 -5.51
C LEU A 90 -10.19 10.67 -6.45
N ASP A 91 -9.20 11.53 -6.66
CA ASP A 91 -9.25 12.51 -7.75
C ASP A 91 -9.08 11.82 -9.11
N TYR A 92 -9.40 12.54 -10.19
CA TYR A 92 -9.34 12.03 -11.56
C TYR A 92 -7.96 11.47 -11.95
N TRP A 93 -6.88 12.14 -11.52
CA TRP A 93 -5.50 11.73 -11.84
C TRP A 93 -5.09 10.47 -11.07
N GLN A 94 -5.59 10.33 -9.85
CA GLN A 94 -5.42 9.12 -9.05
C GLN A 94 -6.15 7.92 -9.66
N GLU A 95 -7.33 8.12 -10.26
CA GLU A 95 -8.06 7.05 -10.96
C GLU A 95 -7.34 6.58 -12.23
N GLU A 96 -6.80 7.50 -13.04
CA GLU A 96 -6.02 7.15 -14.24
C GLU A 96 -4.73 6.41 -13.88
N THR A 97 -4.01 6.91 -12.87
CA THR A 97 -2.79 6.27 -12.34
C THR A 97 -3.07 4.86 -11.81
N MET A 98 -4.21 4.70 -11.12
CA MET A 98 -4.66 3.40 -10.63
C MET A 98 -4.86 2.40 -11.77
N LEU A 99 -5.51 2.83 -12.85
CA LEU A 99 -5.78 1.99 -14.01
C LEU A 99 -4.49 1.47 -14.65
N GLU A 100 -3.52 2.35 -14.90
CA GLU A 100 -2.25 1.99 -15.53
C GLU A 100 -1.39 1.08 -14.66
N MET A 101 -1.34 1.33 -13.35
CA MET A 101 -0.62 0.46 -12.42
C MET A 101 -1.26 -0.93 -12.29
N MET A 102 -2.59 -1.03 -12.33
CA MET A 102 -3.26 -2.33 -12.36
C MET A 102 -2.91 -3.10 -13.63
N LYS A 103 -2.94 -2.46 -14.80
CA LYS A 103 -2.50 -3.08 -16.07
C LYS A 103 -1.05 -3.56 -15.99
N ALA A 104 -0.14 -2.75 -15.44
CA ALA A 104 1.26 -3.12 -15.29
C ALA A 104 1.47 -4.30 -14.34
N SER A 105 0.71 -4.37 -13.24
CA SER A 105 0.80 -5.48 -12.28
C SER A 105 0.33 -6.82 -12.87
N LEU A 106 -0.58 -6.77 -13.85
CA LEU A 106 -1.09 -7.94 -14.55
C LEU A 106 -0.20 -8.38 -15.74
N SER A 107 0.73 -7.53 -16.20
CA SER A 107 1.47 -7.74 -17.45
C SER A 107 3.00 -7.79 -17.32
N VAL A 108 3.60 -7.38 -16.19
CA VAL A 108 5.06 -7.21 -16.09
C VAL A 108 5.68 -8.04 -14.95
N PRO A 109 6.68 -8.91 -15.23
CA PRO A 109 7.40 -9.62 -14.18
C PRO A 109 8.32 -8.68 -13.36
N PRO A 110 8.66 -9.03 -12.10
CA PRO A 110 9.12 -8.11 -11.06
C PRO A 110 10.39 -7.28 -11.36
N LYS A 111 11.20 -7.66 -12.37
CA LYS A 111 12.53 -7.09 -12.59
C LYS A 111 12.55 -5.77 -13.37
N HIS A 112 11.44 -5.32 -13.96
CA HIS A 112 11.46 -4.17 -14.91
C HIS A 112 10.58 -2.97 -14.50
N ILE A 113 9.96 -3.05 -13.33
CA ILE A 113 8.93 -2.08 -12.90
C ILE A 113 9.52 -0.75 -12.43
N ARG A 114 10.81 -0.72 -12.03
CA ARG A 114 11.53 0.53 -11.70
C ARG A 114 11.60 1.53 -12.87
N THR A 115 11.58 1.05 -14.11
CA THR A 115 11.67 1.90 -15.30
C THR A 115 10.34 2.59 -15.59
N ILE A 116 9.24 1.89 -15.38
CA ILE A 116 7.89 2.38 -15.68
C ILE A 116 7.41 3.36 -14.62
N ALA A 117 7.73 3.14 -13.34
CA ALA A 117 7.24 4.00 -12.26
C ALA A 117 7.97 5.36 -12.13
N LYS A 118 9.16 5.51 -12.74
CA LYS A 118 10.07 6.65 -12.54
C LYS A 118 9.53 8.03 -12.99
N PRO A 119 8.79 8.16 -14.11
CA PRO A 119 8.22 9.45 -14.54
C PRO A 119 7.13 9.96 -13.61
N TYR A 120 6.33 9.07 -13.03
CA TYR A 120 5.16 9.42 -12.21
C TYR A 120 5.49 10.05 -10.85
N PHE A 121 6.73 9.89 -10.37
CA PHE A 121 7.19 10.49 -9.11
C PHE A 121 7.87 11.86 -9.28
N ASN A 122 8.20 12.26 -10.51
CA ASN A 122 8.89 13.54 -10.76
C ASN A 122 7.94 14.72 -11.02
N ILE A 123 6.62 14.49 -10.99
CA ILE A 123 5.63 15.51 -11.37
C ILE A 123 5.35 16.50 -10.23
N ASN A 124 5.69 16.16 -8.96
CA ASN A 124 5.49 17.06 -7.81
C ASN A 124 6.78 17.70 -7.27
N ARG A 125 7.64 18.24 -8.14
CA ARG A 125 8.78 19.08 -7.74
C ARG A 125 8.88 20.44 -8.43
N GLY A 126 7.84 20.90 -9.11
CA GLY A 126 7.77 22.26 -9.64
C GLY A 126 6.33 22.66 -9.94
N GLY A 127 5.81 23.59 -9.15
CA GLY A 127 4.44 24.10 -9.24
C GLY A 127 4.00 24.66 -7.90
#